data_AF-A0A2M7RT73-F1
#
_entry.id   AF-A0A2M7RT73-F1
#
_cell.length_a   1.000
_cell.length_b   1.000
_cell.length_c   1.000
_cell.angle_alpha   90.00
_cell.angle_beta   90.00
_cell.angle_gamma   90.00
#
_symmetry.space_group_name_H-M   'P 1'
#
loop_
_entity.id
_entity.type
_entity.pdbx_description
1 polymer ?
#
loop_
_entity_poly.entity_id
_entity_poly.type
_entity_poly.pdbx_seq_one_letter_code
_entity_poly.pdbx_strand_id
1 'polypeptide(L)' 'MSKINIEKWEVEDESFWTSTGKKIATKNLWFSIPALLLAFAVWIMWGVIIKYMKNFGFNVGMT' A
#
# COMPACT_ATOMS: atom_id res chain seq x y z
N MET A 1 29.47 -2.99 -2.64
CA MET A 1 28.07 -2.65 -2.94
C MET A 1 27.18 -3.34 -1.92
N SER A 2 26.24 -2.62 -1.30
CA SER A 2 25.26 -3.24 -0.39
C SER A 2 24.31 -4.14 -1.20
N LYS A 3 24.17 -5.42 -0.83
CA LYS A 3 23.18 -6.32 -1.46
C LYS A 3 21.78 -5.88 -1.03
N ILE A 4 20.97 -5.46 -2.01
CA ILE A 4 19.59 -4.99 -1.81
C ILE A 4 18.58 -6.15 -1.93
N ASN A 5 18.92 -7.18 -2.70
CA ASN A 5 18.06 -8.36 -2.94
C ASN A 5 18.28 -9.46 -1.92
N ILE A 6 17.18 -10.15 -1.58
CA ILE A 6 17.17 -11.34 -0.73
C ILE A 6 17.40 -12.57 -1.63
N GLU A 7 18.55 -13.23 -1.49
CA GLU A 7 18.89 -14.42 -2.29
C GLU A 7 18.39 -15.73 -1.66
N LYS A 8 18.23 -15.76 -0.32
CA LYS A 8 17.78 -16.93 0.44
C LYS A 8 16.69 -16.51 1.42
N TRP A 9 15.50 -17.12 1.32
CA TRP A 9 14.32 -16.80 2.13
C TRP A 9 13.65 -18.07 2.65
N GLU A 10 14.09 -18.56 3.81
CA GLU A 10 13.60 -19.78 4.46
C GLU A 10 12.81 -19.42 5.72
N VAL A 11 11.59 -18.90 5.55
CA VAL A 11 10.72 -18.46 6.66
C VAL A 11 10.25 -19.58 7.59
N GLU A 12 10.27 -20.83 7.12
CA GLU A 12 9.86 -22.01 7.89
C GLU A 12 10.94 -22.48 8.90
N ASP A 13 12.19 -22.03 8.75
CA ASP A 13 13.25 -22.29 9.72
C ASP A 13 13.16 -21.28 10.88
N GLU A 14 12.85 -21.76 12.08
CA GLU A 14 12.68 -20.92 13.28
C GLU A 14 13.94 -20.11 13.64
N SER A 15 15.14 -20.65 13.38
CA SER A 15 16.41 -19.97 13.62
C SER A 15 16.58 -18.79 12.67
N PHE A 16 16.30 -18.99 11.38
CA PHE A 16 16.32 -17.93 10.38
C PHE A 16 15.24 -16.87 10.65
N TRP A 17 14.03 -17.30 11.00
CA TRP A 17 12.91 -16.41 11.27
C TRP A 17 13.18 -15.48 12.47
N THR A 18 13.68 -16.05 13.57
CA THR A 18 13.96 -15.29 14.79
C THR A 18 15.13 -14.33 14.61
N SER A 19 16.16 -14.73 13.84
CA SER A 19 17.34 -13.92 13.59
C SER A 19 17.07 -12.79 12.59
N THR A 20 16.51 -13.11 11.41
CA THR A 20 16.51 -12.20 10.26
C THR A 20 15.13 -12.05 9.61
N GLY A 21 14.40 -13.16 9.40
CA GLY A 21 13.15 -13.16 8.65
C GLY A 21 12.08 -12.23 9.25
N LYS A 22 11.86 -12.28 10.56
CA LYS A 22 10.86 -11.48 11.27
C LYS A 22 11.08 -9.98 11.10
N LYS A 23 12.33 -9.51 11.24
CA LYS A 23 12.66 -8.07 11.14
C LYS A 23 12.38 -7.52 9.74
N ILE A 24 12.71 -8.29 8.71
CA ILE A 24 12.48 -7.91 7.31
C ILE A 24 10.98 -7.91 7.00
N ALA A 25 10.25 -8.95 7.43
CA ALA A 25 8.81 -9.07 7.23
C ALA A 25 8.03 -7.94 7.92
N THR A 26 8.35 -7.63 9.19
CA THR A 26 7.72 -6.51 9.92
C THR A 26 7.98 -5.17 9.24
N LYS A 27 9.21 -4.93 8.75
CA LYS A 27 9.52 -3.70 8.02
C LYS A 27 8.69 -3.59 6.75
N ASN A 28 8.59 -4.66 5.96
CA ASN A 28 7.78 -4.67 4.75
C ASN A 28 6.30 -4.41 5.06
N LEU A 29 5.76 -5.09 6.08
CA LEU A 29 4.39 -4.92 6.51
C LEU A 29 4.08 -3.48 6.94
N TRP A 30 5.00 -2.85 7.66
CA TRP A 30 4.84 -1.48 8.12
C TRP A 30 4.76 -0.45 6.98
N PHE A 31 5.43 -0.69 5.85
CA PHE A 31 5.28 0.16 4.66
C PHE A 31 4.04 -0.18 3.82
N SER A 32 3.65 -1.45 3.78
CA SER A 32 2.45 -1.89 3.04
C SER A 32 1.15 -1.34 3.63
N ILE A 33 1.04 -1.25 4.96
CA ILE A 33 -0.17 -0.72 5.64
C ILE A 33 -0.51 0.73 5.23
N PRO A 34 0.39 1.73 5.37
CA PRO A 34 0.10 3.10 4.97
C PRO A 34 -0.05 3.23 3.46
N ALA A 35 0.68 2.45 2.65
CA ALA A 35 0.51 2.45 1.20
C ALA A 35 -0.90 1.99 0.80
N LEU A 36 -1.40 0.92 1.42
CA LEU A 36 -2.76 0.43 1.19
C LEU A 36 -3.81 1.43 1.66
N LEU A 37 -3.60 2.05 2.83
CA LEU A 37 -4.47 3.10 3.35
C LEU A 37 -4.55 4.29 2.38
N LEU A 38 -3.41 4.75 1.85
CA LEU A 38 -3.36 5.83 0.86
C LEU A 38 -4.08 5.46 -0.43
N ALA A 39 -3.93 4.22 -0.90
CA ALA A 39 -4.66 3.74 -2.08
C ALA A 39 -6.18 3.83 -1.87
N PHE A 40 -6.68 3.41 -0.71
CA PHE A 40 -8.10 3.57 -0.35
C PHE A 40 -8.51 5.04 -0.23
N ALA A 41 -7.67 5.87 0.39
CA ALA A 41 -7.96 7.30 0.54
C ALA A 41 -8.11 8.01 -0.81
N VAL A 42 -7.20 7.76 -1.75
CA VAL A 42 -7.27 8.32 -3.12
C VAL A 42 -8.49 7.79 -3.86
N TRP A 43 -8.80 6.51 -3.70
CA TRP A 43 -9.98 5.91 -4.34
C TRP A 43 -11.30 6.57 -3.87
N ILE A 44 -11.46 6.77 -2.55
CA ILE A 44 -12.64 7.43 -1.99
C ILE A 44 -12.67 8.92 -2.37
N MET A 45 -11.50 9.58 -2.40
CA MET A 45 -11.39 10.98 -2.81
C MET A 45 -11.98 11.21 -4.20
N TRP A 46 -11.69 10.33 -5.16
CA TRP A 46 -12.31 10.39 -6.49
C TRP A 46 -13.84 10.30 -6.45
N GLY A 47 -14.40 9.41 -5.63
CA GLY A 47 -15.86 9.29 -5.45
C GLY A 47 -16.49 10.58 -4.88
N VAL A 48 -15.80 11.22 -3.94
CA VAL A 48 -16.24 12.50 -3.35
C VAL A 48 -16.15 13.64 -4.37
N ILE A 49 -15.05 13.72 -5.13
CA ILE A 49 -14.85 14.75 -6.16
C ILE A 49 -16.00 14.72 -7.17
N ILE A 50 -16.36 13.54 -7.70
CA ILE A 50 -17.45 13.41 -8.68
C ILE A 50 -18.79 13.86 -8.10
N LYS A 51 -19.07 13.55 -6.83
CA LYS A 51 -20.28 14.02 -6.13
C LYS A 51 -20.35 15.55 -6.10
N TYR A 52 -19.25 16.21 -5.76
CA TYR A 52 -19.22 17.67 -5.67
C TYR A 52 -19.15 18.36 -7.04
N MET A 53 -18.56 17.73 -8.06
CA MET A 53 -18.55 18.26 -9.44
C MET A 53 -19.98 18.53 -9.95
N LYS A 54 -20.94 17.66 -9.66
CA LYS A 54 -22.36 17.90 -9.97
C LYS A 54 -22.91 19.16 -9.29
N ASN A 55 -22.52 19.42 -8.04
CA ASN A 55 -22.96 20.61 -7.30
C ASN A 55 -22.34 21.91 -7.85
N PHE A 56 -21.16 21.84 -8.46
CA PHE A 56 -20.50 22.97 -9.11
C PHE A 56 -20.96 23.23 -10.54
N GLY A 57 -22.00 22.54 -11.02
CA GLY A 57 -22.57 22.74 -12.35
C GLY A 57 -21.82 22.02 -13.48
N PHE A 58 -20.88 21.12 -13.16
CA PHE A 58 -20.27 20.24 -14.17
C PHE A 58 -21.26 19.14 -14.56
N ASN A 59 -21.99 19.35 -15.67
CA ASN A 59 -22.75 18.30 -16.33
C ASN A 59 -21.80 17.43 -17.13
N VAL A 60 -21.59 16.20 -16.68
CA VAL A 60 -20.72 15.21 -17.34
C VAL A 60 -21.42 14.62 -18.58
N GLY A 61 -21.90 15.48 -19.49
CA GLY A 61 -22.48 15.11 -20.79
C GLY A 61 -23.96 14.70 -20.80
N MET A 62 -24.69 14.76 -19.68
CA MET A 62 -26.15 14.63 -19.69
C MET A 62 -26.78 16.01 -19.74
N THR A 63 -27.22 16.40 -20.94
CA THR A 63 -28.17 17.49 -21.19
C THR A 63 -29.55 17.15 -20.65
#